data_AF-A0A3M1NL29-F1
#
_entry.id   AF-A0A3M1NL29-F1
#
_cell.length_a   1.000
_cell.length_b   1.000
_cell.length_c   1.000
_cell.angle_alpha   90.00
_cell.angle_beta   90.00
_cell.angle_gamma   90.00
#
_symmetry.space_group_name_H-M   'P 1'
#
loop_
_entity.id
_entity.type
_entity.pdbx_description
1 polymer ?
#
loop_
_entity_poly.entity_id
_entity_poly.type
_entity_poly.pdbx_seq_one_letter_code
_entity_poly.pdbx_strand_id
1 'polypeptide(L)'
;RKDSEECDDCSNHSKSIGQTEHPGNFPNPILLKHTIRVGRNCTGTNCTTVEIYSLQTYCKFVLPAEWIACWGDLPNGMNSLRAGSVAVRTYASWFVYHPLSNNYDICDNTFCQMFGDNQYSNTNLAVDQTERMVMINASEEIVRSEYSAENNNSGCGDGWSGTGDTWPCIYDPVCLGQPNFGHGRGMCQWGSIRWANGTKVLPSSPCSEGINHGFGTKSWDEILAHYYPDYSLIEAYSAHILSAIPDPSVVSPGETFQIHYTIGAGPAMSLMLGASIAPAGTGNWIDDPAHDVKVSVNEGTSTVSRWFEIPPSASPGLYDMLVALWYDVDGNDLINSGDFVFHLISVPEALTVTPTDIQAEEHPPITSYSLQQNFPNPFNPATTIEFSLPQKAMVQLKIFDTNGKEIQTLLQKVLPSGVYQTQWSAEGVPSGTYFYRLKVYPQSKEQPIFIQTRKMTLIR
;
A
#
# COMPACT_ATOMS: atom_id res chain seq x y z
N ARG A 1 -45.32 -51.11 -18.15
CA ARG A 1 -45.58 -50.11 -19.21
C ARG A 1 -44.63 -48.97 -18.90
N LYS A 2 -43.38 -49.08 -19.36
CA LYS A 2 -42.89 -48.57 -20.66
C LYS A 2 -42.78 -47.04 -20.57
N ASP A 3 -41.62 -46.38 -20.68
CA ASP A 3 -40.31 -46.80 -21.16
C ASP A 3 -39.20 -46.04 -20.43
N SER A 4 -38.10 -46.76 -20.25
CA SER A 4 -36.74 -46.33 -19.95
C SER A 4 -36.04 -45.87 -21.22
N GLU A 5 -35.34 -44.74 -21.18
CA GLU A 5 -34.23 -44.46 -22.09
C GLU A 5 -32.99 -44.14 -21.26
N GLU A 6 -32.04 -45.07 -21.35
CA GLU A 6 -30.65 -44.97 -20.95
C GLU A 6 -29.97 -43.85 -21.75
N CYS A 7 -29.10 -43.07 -21.09
CA CYS A 7 -28.08 -42.30 -21.79
C CYS A 7 -26.74 -43.01 -21.56
N ASP A 8 -26.41 -43.88 -22.50
CA ASP A 8 -25.04 -44.31 -22.81
C ASP A 8 -24.26 -43.10 -23.32
N ASP A 9 -23.28 -42.61 -22.56
CA ASP A 9 -21.92 -42.27 -23.03
C ASP A 9 -21.10 -41.62 -21.89
N CYS A 10 -20.43 -42.46 -21.11
CA CYS A 10 -19.35 -42.06 -20.20
C CYS A 10 -18.01 -42.55 -20.78
N SER A 11 -17.44 -41.88 -21.78
CA SER A 11 -15.98 -41.82 -21.93
C SER A 11 -15.49 -40.80 -22.98
N ASN A 12 -14.43 -40.09 -22.63
CA ASN A 12 -13.51 -39.33 -23.49
C ASN A 12 -13.93 -37.92 -23.95
N HIS A 13 -13.59 -36.92 -23.13
CA HIS A 13 -12.87 -35.75 -23.64
C HIS A 13 -11.92 -35.18 -22.58
N SER A 14 -10.72 -35.77 -22.48
CA SER A 14 -9.53 -34.97 -22.20
C SER A 14 -9.25 -34.13 -23.45
N LYS A 15 -9.57 -32.83 -23.41
CA LYS A 15 -9.05 -31.88 -24.39
C LYS A 15 -8.05 -30.98 -23.68
N SER A 16 -6.78 -31.21 -24.02
CA SER A 16 -5.72 -30.23 -23.88
C SER A 16 -6.17 -28.92 -24.54
N ILE A 17 -6.20 -27.83 -23.79
CA ILE A 17 -6.30 -26.50 -24.40
C ILE A 17 -4.88 -25.95 -24.42
N GLY A 18 -4.31 -26.01 -25.61
CA GLY A 18 -3.04 -25.39 -25.95
C GLY A 18 -3.15 -23.86 -25.93
N GLN A 19 -1.97 -23.25 -25.84
CA GLN A 19 -1.78 -21.82 -25.96
C GLN A 19 -2.23 -21.27 -27.33
N THR A 20 -2.46 -19.96 -27.31
CA THR A 20 -2.58 -18.98 -28.41
C THR A 20 -3.79 -19.10 -29.33
N GLU A 21 -4.80 -18.29 -29.01
CA GLU A 21 -5.37 -17.25 -29.89
C GLU A 21 -6.14 -16.31 -28.95
N HIS A 22 -5.71 -15.06 -28.82
CA HIS A 22 -6.44 -14.00 -28.11
C HIS A 22 -7.26 -13.22 -29.14
N PRO A 23 -8.59 -13.40 -29.23
CA PRO A 23 -9.47 -12.48 -29.91
C PRO A 23 -9.90 -11.38 -28.92
N GLY A 24 -9.89 -10.14 -29.40
CA GLY A 24 -10.10 -8.92 -28.61
C GLY A 24 -11.45 -8.77 -27.91
N ASN A 25 -11.49 -7.75 -27.05
CA ASN A 25 -12.51 -7.36 -26.07
C ASN A 25 -12.64 -8.30 -24.87
N PHE A 26 -11.74 -8.12 -23.90
CA PHE A 26 -12.01 -8.55 -22.53
C PHE A 26 -13.03 -7.60 -21.90
N PRO A 27 -14.02 -8.09 -21.13
CA PRO A 27 -14.62 -7.25 -20.12
C PRO A 27 -13.52 -6.72 -19.20
N ASN A 28 -13.61 -5.45 -18.80
CA ASN A 28 -12.63 -4.84 -17.91
C ASN A 28 -12.50 -5.68 -16.63
N PRO A 29 -11.28 -6.01 -16.17
CA PRO A 29 -11.10 -6.65 -14.88
C PRO A 29 -11.81 -5.83 -13.80
N ILE A 30 -12.50 -6.50 -12.87
CA ILE A 30 -13.11 -5.81 -11.74
C ILE A 30 -12.00 -5.32 -10.83
N LEU A 31 -11.82 -4.01 -10.81
CA LEU A 31 -10.79 -3.36 -10.05
C LEU A 31 -11.29 -3.05 -8.63
N LEU A 32 -10.39 -3.17 -7.67
CA LEU A 32 -10.63 -2.76 -6.30
C LEU A 32 -9.73 -1.58 -5.98
N LYS A 33 -10.31 -0.37 -5.92
CA LYS A 33 -9.54 0.82 -5.50
C LYS A 33 -8.98 0.58 -4.11
N HIS A 34 -7.70 0.92 -3.92
CA HIS A 34 -7.04 0.62 -2.66
C HIS A 34 -7.53 1.48 -1.50
N THR A 35 -8.05 2.68 -1.78
CA THR A 35 -8.47 3.66 -0.77
C THR A 35 -9.96 3.98 -0.83
N ILE A 36 -10.52 4.35 0.32
CA ILE A 36 -11.87 4.87 0.49
C ILE A 36 -11.85 6.17 1.29
N ARG A 37 -12.64 7.15 0.83
CA ARG A 37 -12.83 8.45 1.47
C ARG A 37 -14.09 8.38 2.35
N VAL A 38 -13.89 8.38 3.65
CA VAL A 38 -14.95 8.24 4.64
C VAL A 38 -15.34 9.62 5.15
N GLY A 39 -16.59 10.01 4.90
CA GLY A 39 -17.20 11.17 5.52
C GLY A 39 -17.44 10.89 7.01
N ARG A 40 -17.02 11.83 7.86
CA ARG A 40 -17.14 11.77 9.32
C ARG A 40 -18.01 12.93 9.82
N ASN A 41 -18.48 12.81 11.07
CA ASN A 41 -19.37 13.79 11.70
C ASN A 41 -20.62 14.04 10.83
N CYS A 42 -21.31 12.96 10.48
CA CYS A 42 -22.40 12.99 9.51
C CYS A 42 -23.79 13.15 10.15
N THR A 43 -24.64 13.99 9.54
CA THR A 43 -26.09 14.02 9.77
C THR A 43 -26.81 13.49 8.54
N GLY A 44 -27.36 12.27 8.63
CA GLY A 44 -27.82 11.55 7.44
C GLY A 44 -26.62 11.25 6.54
N THR A 45 -26.71 11.61 5.25
CA THR A 45 -25.59 11.49 4.31
C THR A 45 -24.69 12.71 4.27
N ASN A 46 -24.98 13.79 5.01
CA ASN A 46 -24.17 15.02 4.99
C ASN A 46 -23.06 14.98 6.05
N CYS A 47 -21.81 14.89 5.61
CA CYS A 47 -20.62 14.82 6.46
C CYS A 47 -19.80 16.11 6.43
N THR A 48 -19.12 16.44 7.54
CA THR A 48 -18.39 17.71 7.69
C THR A 48 -16.88 17.56 7.64
N THR A 49 -16.36 16.36 7.89
CA THR A 49 -14.94 16.02 7.79
C THR A 49 -14.75 14.79 6.92
N VAL A 50 -13.57 14.60 6.34
CA VAL A 50 -13.24 13.45 5.48
C VAL A 50 -11.91 12.85 5.92
N GLU A 51 -11.89 11.53 6.06
CA GLU A 51 -10.70 10.75 6.36
C GLU A 51 -10.48 9.72 5.24
N ILE A 52 -9.23 9.40 4.92
CA ILE A 52 -8.88 8.46 3.85
C ILE A 52 -8.23 7.23 4.48
N TYR A 53 -8.77 6.06 4.15
CA TYR A 53 -8.28 4.77 4.63
C TYR A 53 -7.98 3.85 3.47
N SER A 54 -7.07 2.88 3.66
CA SER A 54 -7.08 1.72 2.78
C SER A 54 -8.39 0.95 2.96
N LEU A 55 -8.95 0.39 1.89
CA LEU A 55 -10.20 -0.37 1.94
C LEU A 55 -10.10 -1.55 2.92
N GLN A 56 -8.91 -2.15 3.03
CA GLN A 56 -8.66 -3.24 3.97
C GLN A 56 -8.71 -2.75 5.43
N THR A 57 -8.09 -1.62 5.75
CA THR A 57 -8.21 -0.99 7.07
C THR A 57 -9.64 -0.59 7.37
N TYR A 58 -10.35 -0.05 6.37
CA TYR A 58 -11.76 0.31 6.51
C TYR A 58 -12.62 -0.89 6.92
N CYS A 59 -12.48 -2.01 6.21
CA CYS A 59 -13.21 -3.24 6.52
C CYS A 59 -12.91 -3.76 7.94
N LYS A 60 -11.67 -3.59 8.44
CA LYS A 60 -11.28 -3.99 9.81
C LYS A 60 -11.98 -3.18 10.90
N PHE A 61 -12.40 -1.94 10.61
CA PHE A 61 -13.16 -1.11 11.54
C PHE A 61 -14.68 -1.28 11.39
N VAL A 62 -15.17 -1.52 10.18
CA VAL A 62 -16.61 -1.72 9.94
C VAL A 62 -17.07 -3.11 10.34
N LEU A 63 -16.32 -4.17 10.03
CA LEU A 63 -16.77 -5.52 10.34
C LEU A 63 -17.10 -5.72 11.83
N PRO A 64 -16.27 -5.31 12.82
CA PRO A 64 -16.62 -5.46 14.23
C PRO A 64 -17.66 -4.45 14.74
N ALA A 65 -17.95 -3.40 13.97
CA ALA A 65 -19.04 -2.48 14.25
C ALA A 65 -20.41 -3.07 13.85
N GLU A 66 -20.41 -3.99 12.88
CA GLU A 66 -21.62 -4.56 12.28
C GLU A 66 -21.83 -6.04 12.69
N TRP A 67 -20.75 -6.83 12.70
CA TRP A 67 -20.73 -8.23 13.17
C TRP A 67 -20.11 -8.32 14.55
N ILE A 68 -20.60 -9.27 15.36
CA ILE A 68 -20.09 -9.47 16.72
C ILE A 68 -18.81 -10.30 16.66
N ALA A 69 -17.68 -9.72 17.07
CA ALA A 69 -16.36 -10.32 16.93
C ALA A 69 -16.20 -11.72 17.57
N CYS A 70 -16.90 -11.98 18.67
CA CYS A 70 -16.87 -13.29 19.36
C CYS A 70 -17.50 -14.43 18.56
N TRP A 71 -18.25 -14.14 17.49
CA TRP A 71 -18.77 -15.18 16.60
C TRP A 71 -17.67 -16.01 15.98
N GLY A 72 -16.47 -15.46 15.81
CA GLY A 72 -15.30 -16.22 15.35
C GLY A 72 -14.87 -17.33 16.31
N ASP A 73 -15.27 -17.28 17.58
CA ASP A 73 -14.94 -18.28 18.61
C ASP A 73 -15.99 -19.41 18.68
N LEU A 74 -17.15 -19.23 18.04
CA LEU A 74 -18.18 -20.27 17.94
C LEU A 74 -17.78 -21.32 16.88
N PRO A 75 -18.24 -22.58 17.01
CA PRO A 75 -18.01 -23.59 15.99
C PRO A 75 -18.40 -23.08 14.60
N ASN A 76 -17.46 -23.15 13.65
CA ASN A 76 -17.61 -22.65 12.27
C ASN A 76 -18.02 -21.16 12.14
N GLY A 77 -18.11 -20.39 13.23
CA GLY A 77 -18.65 -19.02 13.21
C GLY A 77 -17.75 -18.03 12.48
N MET A 78 -16.48 -18.36 12.25
CA MET A 78 -15.60 -17.65 11.32
C MET A 78 -16.20 -17.55 9.90
N ASN A 79 -17.06 -18.49 9.48
CA ASN A 79 -17.74 -18.41 8.20
C ASN A 79 -18.71 -17.22 8.13
N SER A 80 -19.39 -16.88 9.23
CA SER A 80 -20.25 -15.69 9.31
C SER A 80 -19.42 -14.41 9.22
N LEU A 81 -18.28 -14.34 9.93
CA LEU A 81 -17.39 -13.18 9.86
C LEU A 81 -16.78 -12.99 8.46
N ARG A 82 -16.39 -14.07 7.77
CA ARG A 82 -15.88 -14.01 6.39
C ARG A 82 -16.96 -13.55 5.41
N ALA A 83 -18.17 -14.10 5.49
CA ALA A 83 -19.29 -13.64 4.67
C ALA A 83 -19.60 -12.15 4.93
N GLY A 84 -19.65 -11.76 6.21
CA GLY A 84 -19.76 -10.37 6.66
C GLY A 84 -18.68 -9.47 6.06
N SER A 85 -17.42 -9.91 6.07
CA SER A 85 -16.33 -9.15 5.48
C SER A 85 -16.50 -8.90 3.98
N VAL A 86 -16.97 -9.89 3.22
CA VAL A 86 -17.19 -9.74 1.78
C VAL A 86 -18.36 -8.78 1.52
N ALA A 87 -19.45 -8.88 2.27
CA ALA A 87 -20.57 -7.95 2.16
C ALA A 87 -20.17 -6.51 2.54
N VAL A 88 -19.39 -6.34 3.63
CA VAL A 88 -18.86 -5.03 4.03
C VAL A 88 -17.97 -4.43 2.94
N ARG A 89 -17.03 -5.21 2.41
CA ARG A 89 -16.10 -4.76 1.36
C ARG A 89 -16.82 -4.42 0.07
N THR A 90 -17.75 -5.27 -0.34
CA THR A 90 -18.53 -5.10 -1.57
C THR A 90 -19.37 -3.82 -1.50
N TYR A 91 -20.05 -3.58 -0.37
CA TYR A 91 -20.84 -2.37 -0.15
C TYR A 91 -19.97 -1.10 -0.14
N ALA A 92 -18.84 -1.13 0.55
CA ALA A 92 -17.88 -0.03 0.58
C ALA A 92 -17.34 0.27 -0.83
N SER A 93 -16.99 -0.78 -1.58
CA SER A 93 -16.49 -0.66 -2.95
C SER A 93 -17.53 -0.07 -3.90
N TRP A 94 -18.81 -0.40 -3.72
CA TRP A 94 -19.90 0.22 -4.48
C TRP A 94 -19.90 1.74 -4.32
N PHE A 95 -19.76 2.27 -3.10
CA PHE A 95 -19.68 3.72 -2.84
C PHE A 95 -18.41 4.36 -3.38
N VAL A 96 -17.32 3.61 -3.45
CA VAL A 96 -16.07 4.07 -4.05
C VAL A 96 -16.21 4.27 -5.58
N TYR A 97 -17.13 3.54 -6.23
CA TYR A 97 -17.54 3.76 -7.62
C TYR A 97 -18.73 4.73 -7.76
N HIS A 98 -19.53 4.90 -6.70
CA HIS A 98 -20.74 5.73 -6.66
C HIS A 98 -20.71 6.66 -5.45
N PRO A 99 -19.78 7.63 -5.41
CA PRO A 99 -19.54 8.43 -4.21
C PRO A 99 -20.75 9.30 -3.86
N LEU A 100 -21.07 9.39 -2.57
CA LEU A 100 -22.15 10.23 -2.06
C LEU A 100 -21.94 11.73 -2.36
N SER A 101 -20.69 12.14 -2.48
CA SER A 101 -20.33 13.51 -2.85
C SER A 101 -18.98 13.55 -3.58
N ASN A 102 -18.64 14.71 -4.14
CA ASN A 102 -17.31 14.90 -4.72
C ASN A 102 -16.17 14.76 -3.69
N ASN A 103 -16.45 14.94 -2.40
CA ASN A 103 -15.44 14.99 -1.34
C ASN A 103 -15.24 13.66 -0.61
N TYR A 104 -16.26 12.80 -0.55
CA TYR A 104 -16.19 11.50 0.14
C TYR A 104 -17.08 10.47 -0.54
N ASP A 105 -16.70 9.21 -0.38
CA ASP A 105 -17.36 8.07 -1.00
C ASP A 105 -18.58 7.63 -0.16
N ILE A 106 -18.37 7.45 1.15
CA ILE A 106 -19.36 6.87 2.07
C ILE A 106 -19.47 7.66 3.38
N CYS A 107 -20.63 7.60 4.04
CA CYS A 107 -20.88 8.21 5.35
C CYS A 107 -20.69 7.21 6.51
N ASP A 108 -20.40 7.70 7.73
CA ASP A 108 -20.05 6.88 8.90
C ASP A 108 -21.20 6.59 9.88
N ASN A 109 -22.39 6.26 9.41
CA ASN A 109 -23.54 6.02 10.28
C ASN A 109 -24.51 4.98 9.70
N THR A 110 -25.65 4.80 10.36
CA THR A 110 -26.67 3.83 10.01
C THR A 110 -27.38 4.06 8.66
N PHE A 111 -27.16 5.20 7.99
CA PHE A 111 -27.61 5.41 6.60
C PHE A 111 -26.67 4.73 5.59
N CYS A 112 -25.42 4.45 5.98
CA CYS A 112 -24.38 3.88 5.15
C CYS A 112 -23.82 2.59 5.80
N GLN A 113 -22.64 2.67 6.42
CA GLN A 113 -22.06 1.63 7.25
C GLN A 113 -21.51 2.29 8.51
N MET A 114 -21.68 1.64 9.66
CA MET A 114 -21.12 2.16 10.90
C MET A 114 -19.60 1.92 10.90
N PHE A 115 -18.84 3.01 10.89
CA PHE A 115 -17.38 2.97 10.98
C PHE A 115 -16.98 3.08 12.45
N GLY A 116 -16.64 1.95 13.06
CA GLY A 116 -16.26 1.87 14.47
C GLY A 116 -14.80 2.23 14.73
N ASP A 117 -14.44 2.31 16.01
CA ASP A 117 -13.08 2.68 16.46
C ASP A 117 -12.23 1.47 16.93
N ASN A 118 -12.82 0.27 16.92
CA ASN A 118 -12.21 -0.94 17.48
C ASN A 118 -11.88 -1.98 16.41
N GLN A 119 -10.83 -2.76 16.65
CA GLN A 119 -10.48 -3.95 15.88
C GLN A 119 -10.34 -5.16 16.81
N TYR A 120 -10.64 -6.34 16.28
CA TYR A 120 -10.54 -7.61 17.01
C TYR A 120 -9.86 -8.67 16.14
N SER A 121 -9.17 -9.63 16.78
CA SER A 121 -8.41 -10.66 16.06
C SER A 121 -9.26 -11.45 15.07
N ASN A 122 -10.47 -11.86 15.48
CA ASN A 122 -11.36 -12.67 14.65
C ASN A 122 -11.88 -11.90 13.42
N THR A 123 -12.31 -10.66 13.61
CA THR A 123 -12.80 -9.82 12.50
C THR A 123 -11.65 -9.42 11.57
N ASN A 124 -10.48 -9.09 12.12
CA ASN A 124 -9.29 -8.80 11.31
C ASN A 124 -8.87 -10.00 10.46
N LEU A 125 -8.86 -11.20 11.05
CA LEU A 125 -8.54 -12.43 10.34
C LEU A 125 -9.55 -12.73 9.23
N ALA A 126 -10.85 -12.53 9.46
CA ALA A 126 -11.88 -12.68 8.44
C ALA A 126 -11.70 -11.70 7.28
N VAL A 127 -11.33 -10.45 7.59
CA VAL A 127 -11.04 -9.41 6.60
C VAL A 127 -9.82 -9.76 5.76
N ASP A 128 -8.76 -10.26 6.39
CA ASP A 128 -7.52 -10.66 5.70
C ASP A 128 -7.72 -11.94 4.85
N GLN A 129 -8.50 -12.91 5.31
CA GLN A 129 -8.76 -14.15 4.57
C GLN A 129 -9.71 -14.00 3.39
N THR A 130 -10.39 -12.87 3.29
CA THR A 130 -11.31 -12.56 2.18
C THR A 130 -10.83 -11.35 1.38
N GLU A 131 -9.54 -11.01 1.50
CA GLU A 131 -8.96 -9.90 0.73
C GLU A 131 -9.32 -10.05 -0.75
N ARG A 132 -9.67 -8.92 -1.38
CA ARG A 132 -10.09 -8.84 -2.80
C ARG A 132 -11.41 -9.53 -3.17
N MET A 133 -12.02 -10.32 -2.29
CA MET A 133 -13.31 -10.95 -2.58
C MET A 133 -14.43 -9.91 -2.55
N VAL A 134 -15.16 -9.79 -3.65
CA VAL A 134 -16.33 -8.92 -3.82
C VAL A 134 -17.43 -9.62 -4.61
N MET A 135 -18.66 -9.09 -4.58
CA MET A 135 -19.75 -9.60 -5.40
C MET A 135 -20.09 -8.65 -6.55
N ILE A 136 -20.45 -9.24 -7.69
CA ILE A 136 -20.86 -8.52 -8.91
C ILE A 136 -22.22 -8.99 -9.42
N ASN A 137 -22.92 -8.12 -10.16
CA ASN A 137 -24.15 -8.48 -10.86
C ASN A 137 -23.83 -9.16 -12.22
N ALA A 138 -24.87 -9.56 -12.95
CA ALA A 138 -24.74 -10.15 -14.28
C ALA A 138 -24.14 -9.20 -15.34
N SER A 139 -24.09 -7.90 -15.05
CA SER A 139 -23.44 -6.87 -15.89
C SER A 139 -21.98 -6.63 -15.48
N GLU A 140 -21.43 -7.45 -14.58
CA GLU A 140 -20.06 -7.33 -14.06
C GLU A 140 -19.81 -6.00 -13.34
N GLU A 141 -20.81 -5.48 -12.64
CA GLU A 141 -20.66 -4.31 -11.77
C GLU A 141 -20.64 -4.74 -10.31
N ILE A 142 -19.75 -4.15 -9.51
CA ILE A 142 -19.77 -4.34 -8.05
C ILE A 142 -21.15 -3.94 -7.54
N VAL A 143 -21.77 -4.80 -6.73
CA VAL A 143 -23.15 -4.62 -6.25
C VAL A 143 -23.21 -3.85 -4.95
N ARG A 144 -24.34 -3.20 -4.68
CA ARG A 144 -24.63 -2.68 -3.35
C ARG A 144 -25.11 -3.81 -2.44
N SER A 145 -24.18 -4.53 -1.82
CA SER A 145 -24.45 -5.68 -0.96
C SER A 145 -24.97 -5.25 0.42
N GLU A 146 -26.23 -4.82 0.47
CA GLU A 146 -26.90 -4.46 1.72
C GLU A 146 -26.88 -5.62 2.74
N TYR A 147 -27.01 -5.29 4.02
CA TYR A 147 -27.14 -6.25 5.11
C TYR A 147 -27.86 -5.59 6.28
N SER A 148 -28.47 -6.38 7.16
CA SER A 148 -29.02 -5.87 8.42
C SER A 148 -29.14 -6.94 9.50
N ALA A 149 -29.51 -6.54 10.71
CA ALA A 149 -29.47 -7.38 11.90
C ALA A 149 -30.26 -8.70 11.74
N GLU A 150 -31.58 -8.59 11.53
CA GLU A 150 -32.47 -9.75 11.44
C GLU A 150 -33.54 -9.46 10.38
N ASN A 151 -33.42 -10.10 9.20
CA ASN A 151 -34.32 -9.87 8.07
C ASN A 151 -35.62 -10.69 8.12
N ASN A 152 -35.81 -11.53 9.15
CA ASN A 152 -36.96 -12.42 9.24
C ASN A 152 -38.28 -11.65 9.20
N ASN A 153 -39.25 -12.17 8.44
CA ASN A 153 -40.60 -11.61 8.38
C ASN A 153 -40.65 -10.11 8.03
N SER A 154 -39.82 -9.68 7.07
CA SER A 154 -39.80 -8.31 6.53
C SER A 154 -40.79 -8.05 5.40
N GLY A 155 -41.57 -9.07 5.02
CA GLY A 155 -42.55 -9.01 3.93
C GLY A 155 -42.92 -10.41 3.41
N CYS A 156 -41.99 -11.36 3.52
CA CYS A 156 -42.14 -12.72 3.01
C CYS A 156 -42.68 -13.76 4.02
N GLY A 157 -42.97 -13.36 5.26
CA GLY A 157 -43.45 -14.25 6.33
C GLY A 157 -42.34 -14.78 7.25
N ASP A 158 -42.74 -15.43 8.35
CA ASP A 158 -41.84 -16.02 9.34
C ASP A 158 -41.06 -17.22 8.78
N GLY A 159 -39.75 -17.27 9.00
CA GLY A 159 -38.82 -18.21 8.39
C GLY A 159 -38.34 -17.80 6.99
N TRP A 160 -38.56 -16.54 6.60
CA TRP A 160 -38.12 -15.99 5.32
C TRP A 160 -37.43 -14.63 5.51
N SER A 161 -36.30 -14.47 4.84
CA SER A 161 -35.65 -13.18 4.60
C SER A 161 -36.20 -12.58 3.31
N GLY A 162 -36.24 -11.25 3.19
CA GLY A 162 -36.76 -10.57 2.00
C GLY A 162 -38.01 -9.74 2.26
N THR A 163 -38.24 -8.81 1.34
CA THR A 163 -39.44 -7.95 1.30
C THR A 163 -40.46 -8.44 0.27
N GLY A 164 -40.02 -9.19 -0.75
CA GLY A 164 -40.85 -9.70 -1.83
C GLY A 164 -41.06 -8.71 -2.98
N ASP A 165 -40.63 -7.45 -2.81
CA ASP A 165 -40.74 -6.39 -3.81
C ASP A 165 -39.36 -5.87 -4.27
N THR A 166 -38.59 -5.36 -3.32
CA THR A 166 -37.28 -4.71 -3.45
C THR A 166 -36.14 -5.68 -3.17
N TRP A 167 -36.45 -6.84 -2.61
CA TRP A 167 -35.52 -7.94 -2.38
C TRP A 167 -36.26 -9.29 -2.47
N PRO A 168 -35.67 -10.33 -3.11
CA PRO A 168 -36.32 -11.61 -3.25
C PRO A 168 -36.65 -12.27 -1.90
N CYS A 169 -37.73 -13.05 -1.86
CA CYS A 169 -38.04 -13.89 -0.73
C CYS A 169 -37.09 -15.09 -0.70
N ILE A 170 -36.27 -15.16 0.34
CA ILE A 170 -35.25 -16.19 0.56
C ILE A 170 -35.69 -17.03 1.76
N TYR A 171 -35.81 -18.34 1.56
CA TYR A 171 -36.19 -19.26 2.63
C TYR A 171 -35.08 -19.34 3.68
N ASP A 172 -35.30 -18.77 4.86
CA ASP A 172 -34.29 -18.62 5.91
C ASP A 172 -34.78 -19.21 7.25
N PRO A 173 -34.94 -20.55 7.32
CA PRO A 173 -35.59 -21.21 8.44
C PRO A 173 -34.79 -21.16 9.75
N VAL A 174 -33.50 -20.82 9.70
CA VAL A 174 -32.70 -20.63 10.92
C VAL A 174 -33.14 -19.40 11.72
N CYS A 175 -33.92 -18.51 11.09
CA CYS A 175 -34.51 -17.32 11.71
C CYS A 175 -35.99 -17.49 12.09
N LEU A 176 -36.56 -18.69 11.96
CA LEU A 176 -37.94 -18.96 12.34
C LEU A 176 -38.23 -18.57 13.80
N GLY A 177 -39.29 -17.75 14.00
CA GLY A 177 -39.72 -17.23 15.28
C GLY A 177 -38.87 -16.07 15.81
N GLN A 178 -37.93 -15.54 15.03
CA GLN A 178 -37.15 -14.37 15.42
C GLN A 178 -37.87 -13.06 15.04
N PRO A 179 -37.83 -12.03 15.88
CA PRO A 179 -38.41 -10.73 15.55
C PRO A 179 -37.63 -10.04 14.43
N ASN A 180 -38.32 -9.25 13.60
CA ASN A 180 -37.68 -8.43 12.59
C ASN A 180 -36.95 -7.24 13.23
N PHE A 181 -35.64 -7.10 12.98
CA PHE A 181 -34.82 -5.96 13.37
C PHE A 181 -34.02 -5.39 12.20
N GLY A 182 -34.45 -5.69 10.98
CA GLY A 182 -33.80 -5.32 9.74
C GLY A 182 -34.72 -4.58 8.79
N HIS A 183 -34.19 -4.30 7.60
CA HIS A 183 -34.97 -3.74 6.49
C HIS A 183 -35.33 -4.79 5.44
N GLY A 184 -35.01 -6.06 5.67
CA GLY A 184 -35.39 -7.18 4.80
C GLY A 184 -34.57 -7.34 3.53
N ARG A 185 -33.49 -6.57 3.34
CA ARG A 185 -32.65 -6.62 2.13
C ARG A 185 -31.27 -7.16 2.44
N GLY A 186 -30.71 -7.93 1.51
CA GLY A 186 -29.38 -8.49 1.59
C GLY A 186 -29.18 -9.48 2.74
N MET A 187 -27.96 -9.53 3.26
CA MET A 187 -27.57 -10.55 4.25
C MET A 187 -28.16 -10.27 5.63
N CYS A 188 -28.69 -11.33 6.25
CA CYS A 188 -29.13 -11.32 7.63
C CYS A 188 -27.94 -11.61 8.55
N GLN A 189 -27.55 -10.69 9.43
CA GLN A 189 -26.41 -10.86 10.33
C GLN A 189 -26.62 -12.05 11.28
N TRP A 190 -27.75 -12.09 11.99
CA TRP A 190 -28.08 -13.20 12.88
C TRP A 190 -28.30 -14.52 12.14
N GLY A 191 -28.91 -14.48 10.96
CA GLY A 191 -29.06 -15.66 10.11
C GLY A 191 -27.72 -16.21 9.67
N SER A 192 -26.76 -15.36 9.31
CA SER A 192 -25.41 -15.77 8.88
C SER A 192 -24.67 -16.58 9.95
N ILE A 193 -24.73 -16.17 11.24
CA ILE A 193 -24.07 -16.92 12.32
C ILE A 193 -24.81 -18.21 12.66
N ARG A 194 -26.15 -18.23 12.57
CA ARG A 194 -26.91 -19.46 12.76
C ARG A 194 -26.60 -20.47 11.66
N TRP A 195 -26.57 -20.04 10.40
CA TRP A 195 -26.11 -20.86 9.28
C TRP A 195 -24.68 -21.34 9.44
N ALA A 196 -23.76 -20.49 9.88
CA ALA A 196 -22.37 -20.88 10.08
C ALA A 196 -22.24 -21.95 11.19
N ASN A 197 -22.87 -21.72 12.34
CA ASN A 197 -22.68 -22.51 13.55
C ASN A 197 -23.60 -23.76 13.65
N GLY A 198 -24.75 -23.76 12.98
CA GLY A 198 -25.71 -24.87 13.06
C GLY A 198 -26.61 -24.84 14.30
N THR A 199 -26.52 -23.78 15.13
CA THR A 199 -27.31 -23.62 16.35
C THR A 199 -27.98 -22.25 16.42
N LYS A 200 -29.04 -22.14 17.24
CA LYS A 200 -29.75 -20.88 17.48
C LYS A 200 -28.92 -19.95 18.37
N VAL A 201 -28.06 -19.13 17.78
CA VAL A 201 -27.41 -18.02 18.48
C VAL A 201 -28.44 -16.90 18.72
N LEU A 202 -28.51 -16.40 19.96
CA LEU A 202 -29.53 -15.45 20.41
C LEU A 202 -28.94 -14.08 20.78
N PRO A 203 -29.67 -12.97 20.57
CA PRO A 203 -29.21 -11.64 20.98
C PRO A 203 -28.89 -11.48 22.47
N SER A 204 -29.57 -12.24 23.34
CA SER A 204 -29.33 -12.23 24.80
C SER A 204 -28.04 -12.96 25.21
N SER A 205 -27.48 -13.79 24.32
CA SER A 205 -26.24 -14.54 24.55
C SER A 205 -25.48 -14.69 23.22
N PRO A 206 -24.96 -13.58 22.68
CA PRO A 206 -24.46 -13.50 21.31
C PRO A 206 -23.22 -14.36 21.05
N CYS A 207 -22.49 -14.71 22.11
CA CYS A 207 -21.22 -15.44 22.06
C CYS A 207 -21.37 -16.87 22.60
N SER A 208 -22.56 -17.45 22.56
CA SER A 208 -22.81 -18.79 23.06
C SER A 208 -23.68 -19.59 22.11
N GLU A 209 -23.43 -20.89 22.04
CA GLU A 209 -24.24 -21.82 21.28
C GLU A 209 -25.62 -21.96 21.91
N GLY A 210 -26.63 -22.06 21.05
CA GLY A 210 -27.98 -22.43 21.46
C GLY A 210 -28.31 -23.87 21.08
N ILE A 211 -29.60 -24.12 20.89
CA ILE A 211 -30.08 -25.44 20.45
C ILE A 211 -29.82 -25.58 18.95
N ASN A 212 -29.43 -26.78 18.51
CA ASN A 212 -29.30 -27.11 17.09
C ASN A 212 -30.62 -26.83 16.35
N HIS A 213 -30.56 -26.10 15.23
CA HIS A 213 -31.76 -25.73 14.47
C HIS A 213 -32.18 -26.76 13.42
N GLY A 214 -31.37 -27.78 13.14
CA GLY A 214 -31.73 -28.92 12.29
C GLY A 214 -31.55 -28.73 10.78
N PHE A 215 -30.90 -27.64 10.35
CA PHE A 215 -30.75 -27.29 8.92
C PHE A 215 -29.30 -27.45 8.39
N GLY A 216 -28.40 -28.01 9.20
CA GLY A 216 -26.98 -28.13 8.86
C GLY A 216 -26.21 -26.83 9.03
N THR A 217 -25.01 -26.78 8.46
CA THR A 217 -24.13 -25.60 8.47
C THR A 217 -23.82 -25.15 7.05
N LYS A 218 -23.44 -23.87 6.86
CA LYS A 218 -22.95 -23.32 5.60
C LYS A 218 -21.52 -22.79 5.72
N SER A 219 -20.72 -22.95 4.67
CA SER A 219 -19.47 -22.20 4.49
C SER A 219 -19.76 -20.72 4.24
N TRP A 220 -18.75 -19.87 4.29
CA TRP A 220 -18.91 -18.42 4.10
C TRP A 220 -19.40 -18.05 2.69
N ASP A 221 -18.93 -18.75 1.67
CA ASP A 221 -19.37 -18.59 0.27
C ASP A 221 -20.80 -19.11 0.05
N GLU A 222 -21.19 -20.20 0.71
CA GLU A 222 -22.58 -20.69 0.71
C GLU A 222 -23.53 -19.72 1.43
N ILE A 223 -23.07 -19.03 2.49
CA ILE A 223 -23.84 -17.97 3.17
C ILE A 223 -24.05 -16.78 2.22
N LEU A 224 -23.00 -16.36 1.50
CA LEU A 224 -23.13 -15.29 0.51
C LEU A 224 -24.09 -15.67 -0.62
N ALA A 225 -23.92 -16.85 -1.21
CA ALA A 225 -24.82 -17.34 -2.26
C ALA A 225 -26.27 -17.50 -1.77
N HIS A 226 -26.47 -17.81 -0.49
CA HIS A 226 -27.80 -17.89 0.11
C HIS A 226 -28.50 -16.53 0.18
N TYR A 227 -27.80 -15.47 0.64
CA TYR A 227 -28.40 -14.15 0.83
C TYR A 227 -28.34 -13.25 -0.41
N TYR A 228 -27.47 -13.56 -1.37
CA TYR A 228 -27.25 -12.81 -2.60
C TYR A 228 -27.38 -13.72 -3.83
N PRO A 229 -28.55 -14.34 -4.06
CA PRO A 229 -28.71 -15.40 -5.07
C PRO A 229 -28.49 -14.92 -6.52
N ASP A 230 -28.65 -13.63 -6.77
CA ASP A 230 -28.49 -13.04 -8.11
C ASP A 230 -27.07 -12.51 -8.38
N TYR A 231 -26.15 -12.64 -7.41
CA TYR A 231 -24.80 -12.08 -7.50
C TYR A 231 -23.74 -13.17 -7.58
N SER A 232 -22.65 -12.86 -8.29
CA SER A 232 -21.49 -13.74 -8.40
C SER A 232 -20.37 -13.27 -7.50
N LEU A 233 -19.80 -14.19 -6.73
CA LEU A 233 -18.60 -13.95 -5.93
C LEU A 233 -17.37 -14.04 -6.84
N ILE A 234 -16.54 -13.00 -6.84
CA ILE A 234 -15.31 -12.94 -7.62
C ILE A 234 -14.15 -12.43 -6.78
N GLU A 235 -12.93 -12.70 -7.24
CA GLU A 235 -11.71 -12.15 -6.67
C GLU A 235 -11.24 -10.98 -7.55
N ALA A 236 -11.26 -9.77 -7.00
CA ALA A 236 -10.94 -8.55 -7.74
C ALA A 236 -9.43 -8.37 -7.97
N TYR A 237 -9.10 -7.54 -8.96
CA TYR A 237 -7.75 -7.07 -9.20
C TYR A 237 -7.42 -5.93 -8.23
N SER A 238 -6.25 -5.99 -7.62
CA SER A 238 -5.75 -4.94 -6.73
C SER A 238 -4.27 -4.68 -7.01
N ALA A 239 -3.86 -3.44 -6.81
CA ALA A 239 -2.50 -2.96 -6.86
C ALA A 239 -2.35 -1.75 -5.93
N HIS A 240 -1.19 -1.63 -5.28
CA HIS A 240 -0.90 -0.50 -4.41
C HIS A 240 0.61 -0.23 -4.37
N ILE A 241 0.94 1.02 -4.12
CA ILE A 241 2.32 1.52 -4.03
C ILE A 241 2.79 1.27 -2.60
N LEU A 242 3.82 0.45 -2.46
CA LEU A 242 4.50 0.18 -1.20
C LEU A 242 5.56 1.26 -0.90
N SER A 243 6.25 1.72 -1.94
CA SER A 243 7.19 2.84 -1.87
C SER A 243 7.43 3.46 -3.25
N ALA A 244 7.86 4.72 -3.25
CA ALA A 244 8.40 5.39 -4.43
C ALA A 244 9.64 6.21 -4.04
N ILE A 245 10.75 5.99 -4.73
CA ILE A 245 12.06 6.56 -4.38
C ILE A 245 12.66 7.25 -5.61
N PRO A 246 12.98 8.56 -5.53
CA PRO A 246 13.72 9.24 -6.59
C PRO A 246 15.20 8.85 -6.58
N ASP A 247 15.79 8.64 -7.75
CA ASP A 247 17.22 8.39 -7.97
C ASP A 247 17.75 9.18 -9.20
N PRO A 248 18.66 10.15 -9.01
CA PRO A 248 19.11 10.68 -7.72
C PRO A 248 18.01 11.50 -7.02
N SER A 249 18.11 11.64 -5.69
CA SER A 249 17.20 12.47 -4.89
C SER A 249 17.61 13.95 -4.80
N VAL A 250 18.68 14.34 -5.52
CA VAL A 250 19.18 15.71 -5.63
C VAL A 250 19.41 16.01 -7.10
N VAL A 251 18.74 17.05 -7.60
CA VAL A 251 18.67 17.38 -9.03
C VAL A 251 18.68 18.89 -9.24
N SER A 252 18.99 19.32 -10.45
CA SER A 252 18.91 20.73 -10.87
C SER A 252 17.72 20.98 -11.79
N PRO A 253 17.23 22.22 -11.92
CA PRO A 253 16.20 22.57 -12.90
C PRO A 253 16.59 22.16 -14.32
N GLY A 254 15.67 21.48 -15.03
CA GLY A 254 15.90 20.96 -16.37
C GLY A 254 16.57 19.57 -16.43
N GLU A 255 16.94 18.97 -15.29
CA GLU A 255 17.45 17.60 -15.26
C GLU A 255 16.33 16.56 -15.17
N THR A 256 16.64 15.35 -15.61
CA THR A 256 15.78 14.17 -15.46
C THR A 256 16.30 13.25 -14.36
N PHE A 257 15.39 12.62 -13.61
CA PHE A 257 15.71 11.56 -12.64
C PHE A 257 14.75 10.37 -12.80
N GLN A 258 15.07 9.22 -12.21
CA GLN A 258 14.16 8.07 -12.18
C GLN A 258 13.38 8.03 -10.87
N ILE A 259 12.12 7.62 -10.96
CA ILE A 259 11.31 7.26 -9.80
C ILE A 259 11.17 5.74 -9.80
N HIS A 260 11.68 5.08 -8.76
CA HIS A 260 11.54 3.64 -8.54
C HIS A 260 10.32 3.35 -7.68
N TYR A 261 9.33 2.68 -8.26
CA TYR A 261 8.12 2.22 -7.60
C TYR A 261 8.31 0.79 -7.11
N THR A 262 7.94 0.54 -5.86
CA THR A 262 7.69 -0.81 -5.38
C THR A 262 6.17 -0.99 -5.29
N ILE A 263 5.63 -1.92 -6.08
CA ILE A 263 4.18 -2.12 -6.21
C ILE A 263 3.84 -3.52 -5.72
N GLY A 264 2.86 -3.63 -4.84
CA GLY A 264 2.21 -4.89 -4.50
C GLY A 264 0.95 -5.06 -5.33
N ALA A 265 0.80 -6.17 -6.03
CA ALA A 265 -0.37 -6.51 -6.84
C ALA A 265 -0.95 -7.87 -6.44
N GLY A 266 -2.27 -7.99 -6.59
CA GLY A 266 -2.98 -9.27 -6.58
C GLY A 266 -2.65 -10.04 -7.86
N PRO A 267 -3.53 -10.18 -8.86
CA PRO A 267 -3.16 -10.81 -10.11
C PRO A 267 -2.24 -9.89 -10.93
N ALA A 268 -1.51 -10.48 -11.88
CA ALA A 268 -0.69 -9.71 -12.81
C ALA A 268 -1.56 -8.75 -13.65
N MET A 269 -1.12 -7.51 -13.83
CA MET A 269 -1.87 -6.50 -14.57
C MET A 269 -0.96 -5.45 -15.20
N SER A 270 -1.49 -4.67 -16.14
CA SER A 270 -0.81 -3.51 -16.70
C SER A 270 -1.36 -2.23 -16.07
N LEU A 271 -0.46 -1.31 -15.72
CA LEU A 271 -0.77 -0.05 -15.08
C LEU A 271 0.04 1.07 -15.74
N MET A 272 -0.51 2.28 -15.75
CA MET A 272 0.19 3.49 -16.11
C MET A 272 0.81 4.11 -14.84
N LEU A 273 2.07 4.52 -14.91
CA LEU A 273 2.75 5.24 -13.84
C LEU A 273 2.70 6.74 -14.12
N GLY A 274 2.03 7.48 -13.26
CA GLY A 274 2.03 8.95 -13.28
C GLY A 274 2.75 9.51 -12.06
N ALA A 275 3.39 10.67 -12.20
CA ALA A 275 3.88 11.41 -11.05
C ALA A 275 3.87 12.91 -11.26
N SER A 276 3.87 13.60 -10.13
CA SER A 276 3.95 15.05 -10.00
C SER A 276 4.91 15.42 -8.88
N ILE A 277 5.46 16.63 -8.91
CA ILE A 277 6.21 17.19 -7.78
C ILE A 277 5.63 18.54 -7.37
N ALA A 278 5.82 18.95 -6.12
CA ALA A 278 5.45 20.29 -5.66
C ALA A 278 6.50 20.79 -4.68
N PRO A 279 6.80 22.11 -4.62
CA PRO A 279 7.58 22.65 -3.51
C PRO A 279 6.93 22.22 -2.18
N ALA A 280 7.75 21.76 -1.24
CA ALA A 280 7.29 21.06 -0.05
C ALA A 280 6.19 21.83 0.71
N GLY A 281 5.08 21.16 1.00
CA GLY A 281 3.92 21.70 1.72
C GLY A 281 3.01 22.63 0.93
N THR A 282 3.29 22.90 -0.35
CA THR A 282 2.46 23.85 -1.14
C THR A 282 1.26 23.19 -1.83
N GLY A 283 1.34 21.91 -2.19
CA GLY A 283 0.32 21.23 -2.99
C GLY A 283 0.17 21.78 -4.41
N ASN A 284 1.06 22.65 -4.86
CA ASN A 284 1.10 23.18 -6.23
C ASN A 284 1.80 22.16 -7.13
N TRP A 285 1.07 21.09 -7.46
CA TRP A 285 1.59 19.97 -8.23
C TRP A 285 1.98 20.36 -9.66
N ILE A 286 3.13 19.88 -10.08
CA ILE A 286 3.70 20.02 -11.40
C ILE A 286 3.77 18.60 -11.98
N ASP A 287 3.00 18.35 -13.02
CA ASP A 287 2.93 17.07 -13.70
C ASP A 287 4.02 16.95 -14.78
N ASP A 288 4.45 15.72 -15.05
CA ASP A 288 5.32 15.40 -16.18
C ASP A 288 4.69 14.30 -17.06
N PRO A 289 3.62 14.62 -17.82
CA PRO A 289 2.91 13.63 -18.62
C PRO A 289 3.76 13.05 -19.76
N ALA A 290 4.85 13.71 -20.15
CA ALA A 290 5.73 13.24 -21.22
C ALA A 290 6.47 11.94 -20.87
N HIS A 291 6.60 11.63 -19.58
CA HIS A 291 7.25 10.42 -19.06
C HIS A 291 6.28 9.46 -18.36
N ASP A 292 4.97 9.64 -18.55
CA ASP A 292 4.00 8.61 -18.17
C ASP A 292 4.28 7.33 -18.96
N VAL A 293 4.22 6.19 -18.28
CA VAL A 293 4.64 4.91 -18.88
C VAL A 293 3.76 3.76 -18.43
N LYS A 294 3.40 2.91 -19.38
CA LYS A 294 2.73 1.64 -19.11
C LYS A 294 3.73 0.60 -18.66
N VAL A 295 3.43 -0.05 -17.55
CA VAL A 295 4.25 -1.12 -16.97
C VAL A 295 3.39 -2.34 -16.70
N SER A 296 4.00 -3.52 -16.81
CA SER A 296 3.39 -4.77 -16.37
C SER A 296 3.91 -5.09 -14.97
N VAL A 297 2.99 -5.34 -14.03
CA VAL A 297 3.31 -5.82 -12.69
C VAL A 297 2.87 -7.27 -12.56
N ASN A 298 3.71 -8.09 -11.93
CA ASN A 298 3.38 -9.47 -11.62
C ASN A 298 2.63 -9.55 -10.30
N GLU A 299 1.94 -10.68 -10.08
CA GLU A 299 1.40 -11.02 -8.78
C GLU A 299 2.48 -10.99 -7.68
N GLY A 300 2.14 -10.42 -6.54
CA GLY A 300 3.08 -10.13 -5.46
C GLY A 300 3.77 -8.77 -5.64
N THR A 301 5.07 -8.70 -5.37
CA THR A 301 5.83 -7.43 -5.39
C THR A 301 6.64 -7.28 -6.66
N SER A 302 6.48 -6.13 -7.33
CA SER A 302 7.25 -5.73 -8.51
C SER A 302 7.97 -4.41 -8.27
N THR A 303 9.18 -4.26 -8.84
CA THR A 303 9.89 -2.97 -8.91
C THR A 303 9.90 -2.49 -10.35
N VAL A 304 9.36 -1.30 -10.59
CA VAL A 304 9.23 -0.66 -11.90
C VAL A 304 9.62 0.81 -11.80
N SER A 305 9.92 1.45 -12.94
CA SER A 305 10.42 2.82 -12.95
C SER A 305 9.81 3.66 -14.05
N ARG A 306 9.75 4.97 -13.80
CA ARG A 306 9.52 5.99 -14.82
C ARG A 306 10.55 7.11 -14.69
N TRP A 307 10.80 7.81 -15.77
CA TRP A 307 11.56 9.06 -15.73
C TRP A 307 10.68 10.21 -15.23
N PHE A 308 11.32 11.29 -14.77
CA PHE A 308 10.68 12.56 -14.47
C PHE A 308 11.62 13.70 -14.85
N GLU A 309 11.13 14.71 -15.56
CA GLU A 309 11.87 15.94 -15.90
C GLU A 309 11.50 17.09 -14.97
N ILE A 310 12.51 17.67 -14.29
CA ILE A 310 12.31 18.87 -13.47
C ILE A 310 12.10 20.07 -14.39
N PRO A 311 11.03 20.88 -14.22
CA PRO A 311 10.85 22.07 -15.00
C PRO A 311 12.07 22.99 -14.94
N PRO A 312 12.56 23.54 -16.07
CA PRO A 312 13.66 24.50 -16.05
C PRO A 312 13.40 25.75 -15.19
N SER A 313 12.12 26.06 -14.93
CA SER A 313 11.68 27.14 -14.06
C SER A 313 11.51 26.74 -12.58
N ALA A 314 11.84 25.50 -12.20
CA ALA A 314 11.71 25.04 -10.83
C ALA A 314 12.63 25.84 -9.91
N SER A 315 12.07 26.33 -8.80
CA SER A 315 12.84 27.04 -7.79
C SER A 315 13.67 26.04 -6.95
N PRO A 316 14.87 26.40 -6.51
CA PRO A 316 15.62 25.59 -5.56
C PRO A 316 14.85 25.36 -4.24
N GLY A 317 14.96 24.18 -3.65
CA GLY A 317 14.30 23.83 -2.40
C GLY A 317 13.97 22.34 -2.26
N LEU A 318 13.27 21.99 -1.18
CA LEU A 318 12.69 20.66 -0.98
C LEU A 318 11.37 20.53 -1.72
N TYR A 319 11.13 19.34 -2.28
CA TYR A 319 9.93 19.02 -3.04
C TYR A 319 9.27 17.76 -2.48
N ASP A 320 7.94 17.81 -2.36
CA ASP A 320 7.09 16.64 -2.19
C ASP A 320 6.89 15.97 -3.55
N MET A 321 6.74 14.65 -3.55
CA MET A 321 6.44 13.87 -4.76
C MET A 321 5.09 13.18 -4.61
N LEU A 322 4.22 13.34 -5.61
CA LEU A 322 2.96 12.63 -5.74
C LEU A 322 3.12 11.56 -6.81
N VAL A 323 2.84 10.31 -6.47
CA VAL A 323 2.92 9.20 -7.42
C VAL A 323 1.61 8.46 -7.49
N ALA A 324 1.25 7.97 -8.67
CA ALA A 324 -0.01 7.28 -8.91
C ALA A 324 0.15 6.07 -9.83
N LEU A 325 -0.61 5.04 -9.51
CA LEU A 325 -0.95 3.95 -10.41
C LEU A 325 -2.27 4.29 -11.07
N TRP A 326 -2.31 4.25 -12.40
CA TRP A 326 -3.50 4.51 -13.20
C TRP A 326 -3.86 3.25 -13.97
N TYR A 327 -5.15 2.99 -14.09
CA TYR A 327 -5.66 1.99 -15.01
C TYR A 327 -6.16 2.69 -16.28
N ASP A 328 -5.55 2.31 -17.39
CA ASP A 328 -5.83 2.76 -18.74
C ASP A 328 -7.11 2.09 -19.25
N VAL A 329 -8.25 2.77 -19.10
CA VAL A 329 -9.58 2.19 -19.36
C VAL A 329 -9.87 2.16 -20.85
N ASP A 330 -9.45 3.18 -21.58
CA ASP A 330 -9.72 3.33 -23.01
C ASP A 330 -8.63 2.69 -23.90
N GLY A 331 -7.52 2.26 -23.30
CA GLY A 331 -6.46 1.51 -23.96
C GLY A 331 -5.58 2.38 -24.85
N ASN A 332 -5.52 3.69 -24.59
CA ASN A 332 -4.81 4.66 -25.42
C ASN A 332 -3.36 4.92 -24.98
N ASP A 333 -2.90 4.25 -23.91
CA ASP A 333 -1.57 4.40 -23.30
C ASP A 333 -1.24 5.84 -22.84
N LEU A 334 -2.24 6.66 -22.52
CA LEU A 334 -2.10 8.04 -22.02
C LEU A 334 -2.94 8.22 -20.76
N ILE A 335 -2.39 8.83 -19.70
CA ILE A 335 -3.18 9.20 -18.52
C ILE A 335 -4.07 10.40 -18.85
N ASN A 336 -5.39 10.22 -18.77
CA ASN A 336 -6.39 11.24 -19.11
C ASN A 336 -7.71 11.07 -18.33
N SER A 337 -8.74 11.86 -18.68
CA SER A 337 -10.04 11.85 -18.00
C SER A 337 -10.88 10.58 -18.20
N GLY A 338 -10.55 9.75 -19.20
CA GLY A 338 -11.12 8.42 -19.40
C GLY A 338 -10.56 7.38 -18.43
N ASP A 339 -9.45 7.68 -17.77
CA ASP A 339 -8.74 6.74 -16.92
C ASP A 339 -9.07 6.88 -15.45
N PHE A 340 -8.64 5.88 -14.71
CA PHE A 340 -8.99 5.74 -13.32
C PHE A 340 -7.74 5.60 -12.44
N VAL A 341 -7.62 6.49 -11.43
CA VAL A 341 -6.53 6.46 -10.43
C VAL A 341 -6.70 5.26 -9.51
N PHE A 342 -5.89 4.23 -9.72
CA PHE A 342 -5.91 2.99 -8.97
C PHE A 342 -5.48 3.15 -7.51
N HIS A 343 -4.35 3.82 -7.30
CA HIS A 343 -3.77 4.13 -6.00
C HIS A 343 -2.79 5.28 -6.14
N LEU A 344 -2.71 6.15 -5.14
CA LEU A 344 -1.81 7.30 -5.14
C LEU A 344 -1.28 7.55 -3.73
N ILE A 345 -0.01 7.90 -3.64
CA ILE A 345 0.65 8.28 -2.38
C ILE A 345 1.42 9.58 -2.57
N SER A 346 1.52 10.36 -1.49
CA SER A 346 2.45 11.49 -1.39
C SER A 346 3.67 11.06 -0.59
N VAL A 347 4.85 11.42 -1.08
CA VAL A 347 6.15 11.23 -0.44
C VAL A 347 6.69 12.62 -0.09
N PRO A 348 6.52 13.06 1.17
CA PRO A 348 6.99 14.39 1.59
C PRO A 348 8.50 14.51 1.52
N GLU A 349 9.00 15.70 1.14
CA GLU A 349 10.43 16.02 1.08
C GLU A 349 11.28 14.97 0.31
N ALA A 350 10.69 14.37 -0.73
CA ALA A 350 11.32 13.29 -1.50
C ALA A 350 12.57 13.73 -2.28
N LEU A 351 12.62 14.99 -2.69
CA LEU A 351 13.61 15.51 -3.65
C LEU A 351 14.16 16.86 -3.18
N THR A 352 15.46 17.10 -3.40
CA THR A 352 16.08 18.42 -3.29
C THR A 352 16.39 18.97 -4.67
N VAL A 353 15.80 20.11 -5.05
CA VAL A 353 16.19 20.86 -6.24
C VAL A 353 17.25 21.89 -5.86
N THR A 354 18.44 21.79 -6.44
CA THR A 354 19.54 22.75 -6.23
C THR A 354 19.56 23.81 -7.32
N PRO A 355 20.04 25.04 -7.05
CA PRO A 355 20.23 26.03 -8.10
C PRO A 355 21.12 25.48 -9.21
N THR A 356 20.78 25.82 -10.45
CA THR A 356 21.68 25.68 -11.60
C THR A 356 22.84 26.66 -11.41
N ASP A 357 23.85 26.29 -10.61
CA ASP A 357 25.06 27.10 -10.50
C ASP A 357 25.83 27.02 -11.82
N ILE A 358 26.25 28.20 -12.29
CA ILE A 358 27.12 28.42 -13.46
C ILE A 358 28.34 27.51 -13.31
N GLN A 359 28.46 26.52 -14.20
CA GLN A 359 29.56 25.54 -14.27
C GLN A 359 30.16 25.19 -12.91
N ALA A 360 29.56 24.21 -12.23
CA ALA A 360 30.38 23.34 -11.42
C ALA A 360 31.51 22.83 -12.33
N GLU A 361 32.77 23.20 -12.06
CA GLU A 361 33.87 22.44 -12.62
C GLU A 361 33.59 20.98 -12.27
N GLU A 362 33.39 20.14 -13.28
CA GLU A 362 33.38 18.70 -13.10
C GLU A 362 34.67 18.36 -12.36
N HIS A 363 34.56 18.11 -11.05
CA HIS A 363 35.63 17.43 -10.36
C HIS A 363 35.70 16.06 -11.03
N PRO A 364 36.81 15.71 -11.71
CA PRO A 364 36.92 14.43 -12.38
C PRO A 364 36.61 13.33 -11.37
N PRO A 365 35.98 12.22 -11.80
CA PRO A 365 35.59 11.14 -10.90
C PRO A 365 36.76 10.77 -9.99
N ILE A 366 36.52 10.77 -8.68
CA ILE A 366 37.54 10.41 -7.69
C ILE A 366 37.83 8.92 -7.90
N THR A 367 38.90 8.62 -8.62
CA THR A 367 39.26 7.24 -9.00
C THR A 367 40.24 6.60 -8.02
N SER A 368 40.76 7.34 -7.05
CA SER A 368 41.81 6.86 -6.14
C SER A 368 41.67 7.39 -4.72
N TYR A 369 42.14 6.61 -3.75
CA TYR A 369 42.36 7.10 -2.39
C TYR A 369 43.52 8.09 -2.37
N SER A 370 43.37 9.24 -1.72
CA SER A 370 44.47 10.17 -1.52
C SER A 370 44.41 10.85 -0.15
N LEU A 371 45.57 11.11 0.44
CA LEU A 371 45.75 12.03 1.56
C LEU A 371 46.59 13.21 1.06
N GLN A 372 46.08 14.43 1.18
CA GLN A 372 46.78 15.64 0.74
C GLN A 372 47.68 16.22 1.82
N GLN A 373 48.60 17.09 1.39
CA GLN A 373 49.40 17.85 2.33
C GLN A 373 48.50 18.82 3.10
N ASN A 374 48.61 18.82 4.43
CA ASN A 374 47.89 19.76 5.28
C ASN A 374 48.21 21.21 4.89
N PHE A 375 47.22 22.09 4.95
CA PHE A 375 47.38 23.51 4.65
C PHE A 375 46.75 24.39 5.73
N PRO A 376 47.45 25.41 6.25
CA PRO A 376 48.85 25.74 5.97
C PRO A 376 49.83 24.67 6.49
N ASN A 377 51.05 24.62 5.96
CA ASN A 377 52.18 23.87 6.52
C ASN A 377 53.51 24.58 6.19
N PRO A 378 54.25 25.11 7.17
CA PRO A 378 53.98 25.04 8.62
C PRO A 378 52.69 25.77 9.05
N PHE A 379 52.12 25.40 10.19
CA PHE A 379 50.83 25.94 10.68
C PHE A 379 50.91 26.46 12.12
N ASN A 380 49.96 27.33 12.52
CA ASN A 380 49.85 27.90 13.88
C ASN A 380 48.41 28.38 14.18
N PRO A 381 47.73 27.89 15.24
CA PRO A 381 47.84 26.55 15.80
C PRO A 381 46.97 25.55 15.01
N ALA A 382 46.27 25.97 13.95
CA ALA A 382 45.32 25.14 13.21
C ALA A 382 45.75 24.88 11.75
N THR A 383 45.39 23.71 11.24
CA THR A 383 45.61 23.31 9.83
C THR A 383 44.46 22.45 9.32
N THR A 384 44.24 22.44 8.02
CA THR A 384 43.23 21.60 7.36
C THR A 384 43.91 20.43 6.66
N ILE A 385 43.40 19.22 6.89
CA ILE A 385 43.83 17.98 6.25
C ILE A 385 42.74 17.54 5.29
N GLU A 386 43.10 17.39 4.01
CA GLU A 386 42.19 16.92 2.97
C GLU A 386 42.53 15.49 2.55
N PHE A 387 41.50 14.68 2.26
CA PHE A 387 41.65 13.35 1.69
C PHE A 387 40.46 12.98 0.80
N SER A 388 40.64 12.02 -0.11
CA SER A 388 39.58 11.58 -1.04
C SER A 388 39.33 10.07 -0.96
N LEU A 389 38.06 9.68 -1.20
CA LEU A 389 37.57 8.31 -1.19
C LEU A 389 36.83 8.00 -2.52
N PRO A 390 37.29 7.03 -3.32
CA PRO A 390 36.60 6.62 -4.56
C PRO A 390 35.33 5.77 -4.31
N GLN A 391 35.13 5.29 -3.08
CA GLN A 391 34.00 4.47 -2.69
C GLN A 391 33.75 4.55 -1.19
N LYS A 392 32.53 4.17 -0.75
CA LYS A 392 32.14 4.13 0.66
C LYS A 392 33.07 3.23 1.48
N ALA A 393 33.65 3.75 2.56
CA ALA A 393 34.61 3.02 3.39
C ALA A 393 34.66 3.51 4.84
N MET A 394 35.19 2.69 5.74
CA MET A 394 35.50 3.10 7.12
C MET A 394 36.86 3.80 7.13
N VAL A 395 36.90 5.04 7.62
CA VAL A 395 38.10 5.89 7.60
C VAL A 395 38.57 6.16 9.02
N GLN A 396 39.88 6.10 9.23
CA GLN A 396 40.56 6.50 10.46
C GLN A 396 41.69 7.49 10.15
N LEU A 397 41.58 8.73 10.65
CA LEU A 397 42.61 9.76 10.56
C LEU A 397 43.16 10.08 11.95
N LYS A 398 44.46 9.89 12.15
CA LYS A 398 45.14 10.04 13.44
C LYS A 398 46.39 10.90 13.33
N ILE A 399 46.72 11.59 14.41
CA ILE A 399 47.94 12.40 14.59
C ILE A 399 48.93 11.67 15.50
N PHE A 400 50.22 11.76 15.16
CA PHE A 400 51.33 11.12 15.85
C PHE A 400 52.50 12.10 16.06
N ASP A 401 53.27 11.91 17.12
CA ASP A 401 54.56 12.58 17.32
C ASP A 401 55.71 11.90 16.55
N THR A 402 56.93 12.42 16.71
CA THR A 402 58.14 11.89 16.07
C THR A 402 58.54 10.49 16.56
N ASN A 403 58.05 10.07 17.72
CA ASN A 403 58.29 8.72 18.26
C ASN A 403 57.20 7.72 17.82
N GLY A 404 56.22 8.17 17.02
CA GLY A 404 55.09 7.36 16.59
C GLY A 404 54.02 7.17 17.65
N LYS A 405 54.06 7.94 18.76
CA LYS A 405 53.00 7.93 19.77
C LYS A 405 51.79 8.69 19.22
N GLU A 406 50.61 8.09 19.34
CA GLU A 406 49.36 8.74 18.99
C GLU A 406 49.09 9.93 19.90
N ILE A 407 48.82 11.08 19.29
CA ILE A 407 48.48 12.33 19.97
C ILE A 407 46.96 12.53 19.99
N GLN A 408 46.29 12.27 18.86
CA GLN A 408 44.85 12.47 18.73
C GLN A 408 44.26 11.66 17.57
N THR A 409 43.04 11.16 17.73
CA THR A 409 42.21 10.70 16.62
C THR A 409 41.32 11.86 16.14
N LEU A 410 41.47 12.27 14.88
CA LEU A 410 40.66 13.35 14.28
C LEU A 410 39.34 12.85 13.72
N LEU A 411 39.35 11.63 13.18
CA LEU A 411 38.20 11.06 12.50
C LEU A 411 38.24 9.54 12.61
N GLN A 412 37.11 8.92 12.95
CA GLN A 412 36.93 7.47 12.87
C GLN A 412 35.46 7.13 12.57
N LYS A 413 35.07 7.11 11.28
CA LYS A 413 33.69 6.81 10.84
C LYS A 413 33.60 6.27 9.42
N VAL A 414 32.45 5.70 9.07
CA VAL A 414 32.10 5.31 7.70
C VAL A 414 31.72 6.57 6.92
N LEU A 415 32.31 6.75 5.74
CA LEU A 415 32.06 7.87 4.83
C LEU A 415 31.70 7.34 3.43
N PRO A 416 30.80 8.02 2.68
CA PRO A 416 30.56 7.73 1.27
C PRO A 416 31.78 8.06 0.38
N SER A 417 31.66 7.91 -0.95
CA SER A 417 32.67 8.46 -1.86
C SER A 417 32.65 10.00 -1.79
N GLY A 418 33.82 10.63 -1.89
CA GLY A 418 33.93 12.09 -1.87
C GLY A 418 35.30 12.60 -1.47
N VAL A 419 35.47 13.93 -1.52
CA VAL A 419 36.61 14.66 -0.93
C VAL A 419 36.18 15.17 0.45
N TYR A 420 37.05 15.02 1.44
CA TYR A 420 36.79 15.39 2.82
C TYR A 420 37.90 16.28 3.35
N GLN A 421 37.52 17.29 4.12
CA GLN A 421 38.42 18.15 4.86
C GLN A 421 38.17 18.00 6.36
N THR A 422 39.22 17.95 7.15
CA THR A 422 39.17 17.89 8.62
C THR A 422 40.21 18.83 9.19
N GLN A 423 39.79 19.70 10.10
CA GLN A 423 40.68 20.64 10.76
C GLN A 423 41.31 19.99 12.00
N TRP A 424 42.59 20.26 12.23
CA TRP A 424 43.27 19.95 13.48
C TRP A 424 43.71 21.25 14.16
N SER A 425 43.31 21.45 15.41
CA SER A 425 43.85 22.50 16.29
C SER A 425 44.86 21.87 17.25
N ALA A 426 46.09 22.36 17.21
CA ALA A 426 47.20 21.90 18.04
C ALA A 426 47.43 22.81 19.27
N GLU A 427 46.36 23.37 19.83
CA GLU A 427 46.40 24.07 21.11
C GLU A 427 46.96 23.17 22.22
N GLY A 428 47.89 23.70 23.02
CA GLY A 428 48.57 22.92 24.06
C GLY A 428 49.64 21.93 23.58
N VAL A 429 49.81 21.72 22.27
CA VAL A 429 50.83 20.82 21.70
C VAL A 429 52.13 21.59 21.39
N PRO A 430 53.34 21.15 21.80
CA PRO A 430 54.59 21.89 21.55
C PRO A 430 54.90 22.13 20.07
N SER A 431 55.63 23.21 19.73
CA SER A 431 56.13 23.40 18.35
C SER A 431 57.05 22.25 17.96
N GLY A 432 56.94 21.77 16.72
CA GLY A 432 57.68 20.60 16.28
C GLY A 432 57.14 19.93 15.02
N THR A 433 57.71 18.77 14.72
CA THR A 433 57.26 17.92 13.62
C THR A 433 56.24 16.90 14.12
N TYR A 434 55.15 16.75 13.38
CA TYR A 434 54.10 15.77 13.63
C TYR A 434 53.80 14.99 12.35
N PHE A 435 53.12 13.85 12.51
CA PHE A 435 52.67 13.03 11.41
C PHE A 435 51.17 12.81 11.51
N TYR A 436 50.49 12.76 10.38
CA TYR A 436 49.09 12.33 10.30
C TYR A 436 49.00 11.15 9.36
N ARG A 437 48.15 10.18 9.72
CA ARG A 437 47.97 8.94 8.98
C ARG A 437 46.51 8.70 8.72
N LEU A 438 46.19 8.50 7.44
CA LEU A 438 44.91 8.01 6.99
C LEU A 438 44.99 6.50 6.81
N LYS A 439 44.06 5.77 7.43
CA LYS A 439 43.78 4.36 7.15
C LYS A 439 42.36 4.22 6.65
N VAL A 440 42.18 3.47 5.57
CA VAL A 440 40.86 3.18 4.99
C VAL A 440 40.65 1.68 5.01
N TYR A 441 39.49 1.24 5.50
CA TYR A 441 39.09 -0.15 5.63
C TYR A 441 37.86 -0.43 4.76
N PRO A 442 37.79 -1.60 4.08
CA PRO A 442 36.57 -2.07 3.48
C PRO A 442 35.59 -2.47 4.58
N GLN A 443 34.27 -2.38 4.33
CA GLN A 443 33.25 -2.64 5.36
C GLN A 443 33.32 -4.03 6.01
N SER A 444 33.97 -5.00 5.36
CA SER A 444 33.98 -6.42 5.73
C SER A 444 35.35 -7.00 6.14
N LYS A 445 36.43 -6.21 6.26
CA LYS A 445 37.76 -6.74 6.63
C LYS A 445 38.46 -5.91 7.72
N GLU A 446 39.26 -6.59 8.54
CA GLU A 446 40.08 -6.00 9.60
C GLU A 446 41.37 -5.32 9.08
N GLN A 447 41.77 -5.59 7.82
CA GLN A 447 42.99 -5.02 7.23
C GLN A 447 42.67 -3.78 6.35
N PRO A 448 43.46 -2.70 6.45
CA PRO A 448 43.24 -1.50 5.66
C PRO A 448 43.63 -1.71 4.19
N ILE A 449 42.81 -1.20 3.28
CA ILE A 449 43.05 -1.19 1.82
C ILE A 449 43.88 0.02 1.38
N PHE A 450 43.98 1.05 2.21
CA PHE A 450 44.82 2.21 1.97
C PHE A 450 45.42 2.70 3.29
N ILE A 451 46.73 2.97 3.26
CA ILE A 451 47.43 3.64 4.35
C ILE A 451 48.35 4.69 3.73
N GLN A 452 48.17 5.95 4.12
CA GLN A 452 49.10 7.02 3.77
C GLN A 452 49.44 7.84 5.01
N THR A 453 50.72 8.17 5.17
CA THR A 453 51.20 9.04 6.26
C THR A 453 51.87 10.26 5.64
N ARG A 454 51.61 11.44 6.20
CA ARG A 454 52.28 12.68 5.81
C ARG A 454 52.80 13.42 7.02
N LYS A 455 53.82 14.26 6.80
CA LYS A 455 54.48 15.10 7.79
C LYS A 455 53.84 16.48 7.81
N MET A 456 53.74 17.09 8.99
CA MET A 456 53.38 18.49 9.20
C MET A 456 54.27 19.14 10.26
N THR A 457 54.37 20.47 10.22
CA THR A 457 55.23 21.25 11.10
C THR A 457 54.41 22.32 11.80
N LEU A 458 54.33 22.24 13.13
CA LEU A 458 53.73 23.25 13.98
C LEU A 458 54.81 24.25 14.39
N ILE A 459 54.56 25.52 14.13
CA ILE A 459 55.35 26.65 14.62
C ILE A 459 54.45 27.52 15.48
N ARG A 460 55.02 28.08 16.55
CA ARG A 460 54.35 29.09 17.37
C ARG A 460 55.04 30.42 17.22
#